data_AF-A0AAW7DB14-F1
#
_entry.id   AF-A0AAW7DB14-F1
#
_cell.length_a   1.000
_cell.length_b   1.000
_cell.length_c   1.000
_cell.angle_alpha   90.00
_cell.angle_beta   90.00
_cell.angle_gamma   90.00
#
_symmetry.space_group_name_H-M   'P 1'
#
loop_
_entity.id
_entity.type
_entity.pdbx_description
1 polymer ?
#
loop_
_entity_poly.entity_id
_entity_poly.type
_entity_poly.pdbx_seq_one_letter_code
_entity_poly.pdbx_strand_id
1 'polypeptide(L)'
;MNDLLSMTTVFSLFLGIGLAAAAGFRIFLPLFVLSLVVKFGGSFINLDDSWMWIGSTPALITLGVAMLVEIGAYYIPIIDNLLDTVAVPLAGIAGTIAVGITLPEMNEVATWALAIIAGGGTAAAISGTTAAARAVSTTTTAGAGNFLVNTGETFSSIVLSITAIVLAPLAFIFVLFILYVCYRAYKSVQKKGDQLLAEEL
;
A
#
# COMPACT_ATOMS: atom_id res chain seq x y z
N MET A 1 -10.44 12.18 24.81
CA MET A 1 -9.08 11.60 24.98
C MET A 1 -9.07 10.07 24.94
N ASN A 2 -10.23 9.39 25.03
CA ASN A 2 -10.33 7.93 24.92
C ASN A 2 -10.61 7.44 23.48
N ASP A 3 -10.82 8.35 22.51
CA ASP A 3 -11.23 7.99 21.15
C ASP A 3 -10.09 7.45 20.28
N LEU A 4 -8.83 7.81 20.60
CA LEU A 4 -7.64 7.32 19.89
C LEU A 4 -7.39 5.82 20.07
N LEU A 5 -7.83 5.24 21.18
CA LEU A 5 -7.68 3.81 21.50
C LEU A 5 -9.02 3.07 21.49
N SER A 6 -10.08 3.69 20.95
CA SER A 6 -11.33 2.97 20.73
C SER A 6 -11.05 1.81 19.79
N MET A 7 -11.65 0.65 20.06
CA MET A 7 -11.44 -0.54 19.21
C MET A 7 -11.80 -0.23 17.75
N THR A 8 -12.85 0.56 17.52
CA THR A 8 -13.26 1.01 16.18
C THR A 8 -12.16 1.82 15.50
N THR A 9 -11.59 2.82 16.18
CA THR A 9 -10.52 3.67 15.64
C THR A 9 -9.27 2.86 15.31
N VAL A 10 -8.92 1.91 16.16
CA VAL A 10 -7.77 1.02 15.95
C VAL A 10 -8.00 0.11 14.73
N PHE A 11 -9.21 -0.45 14.57
CA PHE A 11 -9.56 -1.22 13.37
C PHE A 11 -9.53 -0.38 12.11
N SER A 12 -10.10 0.82 12.16
CA SER A 12 -10.10 1.84 11.11
C SER A 12 -8.69 2.23 10.68
N LEU A 13 -7.78 2.41 11.64
CA LEU A 13 -6.38 2.71 11.37
C LEU A 13 -5.67 1.54 10.67
N PHE A 14 -5.88 0.31 11.14
CA PHE A 14 -5.25 -0.87 10.54
C PHE A 14 -5.79 -1.16 9.13
N LEU A 15 -7.09 -0.96 8.91
CA LEU A 15 -7.68 -1.02 7.58
C LEU A 15 -7.00 0.01 6.65
N GLY A 16 -6.87 1.26 7.11
CA GLY A 16 -6.19 2.32 6.37
C GLY A 16 -4.74 2.00 6.04
N ILE A 17 -3.96 1.53 7.02
CA ILE A 17 -2.56 1.14 6.83
C ILE A 17 -2.43 -0.05 5.89
N GLY A 18 -3.35 -1.03 5.97
CA GLY A 18 -3.40 -2.16 5.05
C GLY A 18 -3.65 -1.73 3.60
N LEU A 19 -4.58 -0.79 3.40
CA LEU A 19 -4.84 -0.18 2.09
C LEU A 19 -3.66 0.68 1.61
N ALA A 20 -3.00 1.42 2.50
CA ALA A 20 -1.79 2.17 2.18
C ALA A 20 -0.63 1.24 1.79
N ALA A 21 -0.50 0.10 2.46
CA ALA A 21 0.50 -0.89 2.11
C ALA A 21 0.23 -1.50 0.73
N ALA A 22 -1.04 -1.80 0.43
CA ALA A 22 -1.46 -2.20 -0.92
C ALA A 22 -1.19 -1.09 -1.96
N ALA A 23 -1.35 0.18 -1.57
CA ALA A 23 -1.10 1.36 -2.41
C ALA A 23 0.38 1.51 -2.80
N GLY A 24 1.28 1.02 -1.95
CA GLY A 24 2.71 0.98 -2.24
C GLY A 24 3.08 0.00 -3.37
N PHE A 25 2.27 -1.02 -3.64
CA PHE A 25 2.46 -1.93 -4.78
C PHE A 25 1.74 -1.45 -6.04
N ARG A 26 0.53 -0.92 -5.88
CA ARG A 26 -0.32 -0.36 -6.94
C ARG A 26 -1.10 0.79 -6.36
N ILE A 27 -1.02 1.95 -6.96
CA ILE A 27 -1.53 3.22 -6.46
C ILE A 27 -3.06 3.25 -6.56
N PHE A 28 -3.62 2.88 -7.71
CA PHE A 28 -5.04 3.05 -7.99
C PHE A 28 -5.89 1.84 -7.66
N LEU A 29 -5.33 0.64 -7.78
CA LEU A 29 -6.03 -0.61 -7.44
C LEU A 29 -6.67 -0.64 -6.04
N PRO A 30 -5.96 -0.36 -4.93
CA PRO A 30 -6.54 -0.38 -3.59
C PRO A 30 -7.60 0.70 -3.40
N LEU A 31 -7.39 1.89 -3.97
CA LEU A 31 -8.37 2.97 -3.91
C LEU A 31 -9.64 2.63 -4.69
N PHE A 32 -9.52 1.93 -5.82
CA PHE A 32 -10.67 1.41 -6.55
C PHE A 32 -11.43 0.35 -5.75
N VAL A 33 -10.71 -0.58 -5.11
CA VAL A 33 -11.34 -1.58 -4.23
C VAL A 33 -12.06 -0.90 -3.06
N LEU A 34 -11.44 0.11 -2.44
CA LEU A 34 -12.08 0.93 -1.40
C LEU A 34 -13.34 1.61 -1.94
N SER A 35 -13.27 2.25 -3.11
CA SER A 35 -14.42 2.91 -3.74
C SER A 35 -15.57 1.93 -4.04
N LEU A 36 -15.27 0.73 -4.52
CA LEU A 36 -16.25 -0.36 -4.72
C LEU A 36 -16.95 -0.71 -3.41
N VAL A 37 -16.18 -0.88 -2.33
CA VAL A 37 -16.69 -1.29 -1.03
C VAL A 37 -17.53 -0.19 -0.40
N VAL A 38 -17.10 1.07 -0.49
CA VAL A 38 -17.91 2.19 -0.02
C VAL A 38 -19.23 2.30 -0.79
N LYS A 39 -19.19 2.13 -2.12
CA LYS A 39 -20.38 2.29 -2.96
C LYS A 39 -21.39 1.14 -2.83
N PHE A 40 -20.91 -0.10 -2.81
CA PHE A 40 -21.75 -1.31 -2.88
C PHE A 40 -21.80 -2.10 -1.58
N GLY A 41 -20.81 -1.93 -0.69
CA GLY A 41 -20.69 -2.68 0.55
C GLY A 41 -21.61 -2.18 1.67
N GLY A 42 -22.08 -0.93 1.67
CA GLY A 42 -22.90 -0.38 2.76
C GLY A 42 -22.07 -0.01 4.00
N SER A 43 -22.72 0.17 5.16
CA SER A 43 -22.20 0.77 6.41
C SER A 43 -20.99 0.07 7.10
N PHE A 44 -20.22 -0.76 6.40
CA PHE A 44 -19.01 -1.39 6.94
C PHE A 44 -17.86 -0.38 7.15
N ILE A 45 -17.87 0.73 6.40
CA ILE A 45 -16.91 1.82 6.55
C ILE A 45 -17.70 3.10 6.82
N ASN A 46 -17.61 3.62 8.04
CA ASN A 46 -18.12 4.96 8.36
C ASN A 46 -17.16 5.99 7.78
N LEU A 47 -17.72 6.92 7.01
CA LEU A 47 -16.99 8.00 6.35
C LEU A 47 -17.49 9.33 6.88
N ASP A 48 -16.58 10.26 7.11
CA ASP A 48 -16.96 11.65 7.31
C ASP A 48 -17.52 12.24 6.00
N ASP A 49 -18.35 13.29 6.12
CA ASP A 49 -18.99 13.95 4.98
C ASP A 49 -17.98 14.41 3.92
N SER A 50 -16.78 14.81 4.34
CA SER A 50 -15.68 15.25 3.49
C SER A 50 -15.11 14.14 2.58
N TRP A 51 -15.31 12.87 2.95
CA TRP A 51 -14.77 11.70 2.24
C TRP A 51 -15.81 10.92 1.45
N MET A 52 -17.11 11.26 1.55
CA MET A 52 -18.20 10.58 0.85
C MET A 52 -18.01 10.51 -0.68
N TRP A 53 -17.25 11.45 -1.26
CA TRP A 53 -16.98 11.48 -2.70
C TRP A 53 -16.30 10.20 -3.21
N ILE A 54 -15.55 9.47 -2.37
CA ILE A 54 -14.84 8.25 -2.77
C ILE A 54 -15.83 7.13 -3.20
N GLY A 55 -17.03 7.12 -2.64
CA GLY A 55 -18.11 6.20 -3.00
C GLY A 55 -18.95 6.62 -4.21
N SER A 56 -18.68 7.80 -4.77
CA SER A 56 -19.49 8.34 -5.87
C SER A 56 -19.25 7.57 -7.18
N THR A 57 -20.25 7.55 -8.06
CA THR A 57 -20.10 6.95 -9.41
C THR A 57 -18.94 7.54 -10.21
N PRO A 58 -18.71 8.87 -10.23
CA PRO A 58 -17.55 9.45 -10.89
C PRO A 58 -16.22 8.98 -10.32
N ALA A 59 -16.07 8.93 -8.99
CA ALA A 59 -14.84 8.45 -8.35
C ALA A 59 -14.57 6.99 -8.72
N LEU A 60 -15.59 6.13 -8.66
CA LEU A 60 -15.47 4.72 -8.99
C LEU A 60 -15.04 4.48 -10.45
N ILE A 61 -15.66 5.19 -11.40
CA ILE A 61 -15.28 5.08 -12.82
C ILE A 61 -13.84 5.57 -13.02
N THR A 62 -13.50 6.70 -12.42
CA THR A 62 -12.16 7.32 -12.57
C THR A 62 -11.07 6.40 -12.00
N LEU A 63 -11.26 5.89 -10.79
CA LEU A 63 -10.34 4.95 -10.15
C LEU A 63 -10.28 3.61 -10.89
N GLY A 64 -11.39 3.13 -11.45
CA GLY A 64 -11.43 1.92 -12.26
C GLY A 64 -10.63 2.06 -13.55
N VAL A 65 -10.82 3.16 -14.28
CA VAL A 65 -10.02 3.47 -15.48
C VAL A 65 -8.55 3.63 -15.10
N ALA A 66 -8.24 4.36 -14.03
CA ALA A 66 -6.87 4.54 -13.56
C ALA A 66 -6.21 3.21 -13.17
N MET A 67 -6.93 2.28 -12.53
CA MET A 67 -6.44 0.93 -12.22
C MET A 67 -6.15 0.11 -13.48
N LEU A 68 -7.05 0.15 -14.47
CA LEU A 68 -6.81 -0.55 -15.74
C LEU A 68 -5.60 0.02 -16.49
N VAL A 69 -5.47 1.35 -16.53
CA VAL A 69 -4.31 2.04 -17.11
C VAL A 69 -3.04 1.68 -16.35
N GLU A 70 -3.07 1.71 -15.02
CA GLU A 70 -1.94 1.31 -14.17
C GLU A 70 -1.48 -0.12 -14.49
N ILE A 71 -2.38 -1.10 -14.44
CA ILE A 71 -2.02 -2.50 -14.72
C ILE A 71 -1.43 -2.60 -16.14
N GLY A 72 -2.09 -2.02 -17.14
CA GLY A 72 -1.66 -2.09 -18.54
C GLY A 72 -0.33 -1.38 -18.82
N ALA A 73 -0.13 -0.20 -18.23
CA ALA A 73 1.02 0.65 -18.48
C ALA A 73 2.34 0.02 -18.01
N TYR A 74 2.30 -0.70 -16.89
CA TYR A 74 3.48 -1.39 -16.37
C TYR A 74 3.91 -2.63 -17.17
N TYR A 75 3.12 -3.06 -18.16
CA TYR A 75 3.56 -4.08 -19.12
C TYR A 75 4.28 -3.49 -20.34
N ILE A 76 4.34 -2.16 -20.46
CA ILE A 76 4.95 -1.46 -21.60
C ILE A 76 6.28 -0.81 -21.14
N PRO A 77 7.47 -1.30 -21.59
CA PRO A 77 8.79 -0.90 -21.08
C PRO A 77 9.21 0.58 -21.22
N ILE A 78 8.44 1.38 -21.95
CA ILE A 78 8.68 2.83 -22.07
C ILE A 78 7.82 3.58 -21.04
N ILE A 79 6.61 3.09 -20.80
CA ILE A 79 5.64 3.72 -19.92
C ILE A 79 5.94 3.37 -18.46
N ASP A 80 6.43 2.17 -18.18
CA ASP A 80 6.84 1.74 -16.83
C ASP A 80 7.95 2.64 -16.25
N ASN A 81 9.00 2.95 -17.01
CA ASN A 81 10.10 3.80 -16.57
C ASN A 81 9.66 5.25 -16.27
N LEU A 82 8.71 5.77 -17.05
CA LEU A 82 8.14 7.10 -16.79
C LEU A 82 7.27 7.08 -15.53
N LEU A 83 6.43 6.06 -15.37
CA LEU A 83 5.60 5.88 -14.18
C LEU A 83 6.44 5.72 -12.92
N ASP A 84 7.59 5.06 -13.02
CA ASP A 84 8.48 4.81 -11.87
C ASP A 84 9.08 6.08 -11.28
N THR A 85 9.23 7.11 -12.10
CA THR A 85 9.69 8.43 -11.64
C THR A 85 8.68 9.09 -10.70
N VAL A 86 7.39 8.83 -10.90
CA VAL A 86 6.29 9.45 -10.14
C VAL A 86 5.60 8.47 -9.19
N ALA A 87 5.90 7.17 -9.27
CA ALA A 87 5.20 6.12 -8.54
C ALA A 87 5.32 6.30 -7.02
N VAL A 88 6.53 6.56 -6.52
CA VAL A 88 6.78 6.72 -5.07
C VAL A 88 6.02 7.91 -4.46
N PRO A 89 6.13 9.14 -4.99
CA PRO A 89 5.37 10.26 -4.43
C PRO A 89 3.86 10.06 -4.58
N LEU A 90 3.40 9.46 -5.70
CA LEU A 90 1.99 9.22 -5.94
C LEU A 90 1.43 8.12 -5.01
N ALA A 91 2.20 7.08 -4.74
CA ALA A 91 1.88 6.06 -3.73
C ALA A 91 1.78 6.68 -2.34
N GLY A 92 2.70 7.59 -1.98
CA GLY A 92 2.61 8.33 -0.71
C GLY A 92 1.32 9.14 -0.57
N ILE A 93 0.89 9.81 -1.64
CA ILE A 93 -0.39 10.54 -1.67
C ILE A 93 -1.57 9.56 -1.54
N ALA A 94 -1.57 8.47 -2.30
CA ALA A 94 -2.62 7.46 -2.26
C ALA A 94 -2.74 6.80 -0.87
N GLY A 95 -1.61 6.45 -0.24
CA GLY A 95 -1.57 5.91 1.11
C GLY A 95 -2.09 6.90 2.16
N THR A 96 -1.75 8.18 2.01
CA THR A 96 -2.27 9.26 2.87
C THR A 96 -3.79 9.34 2.75
N ILE A 97 -4.32 9.35 1.53
CA ILE A 97 -5.76 9.37 1.28
C ILE A 97 -6.43 8.12 1.87
N ALA A 98 -5.84 6.93 1.69
CA ALA A 98 -6.38 5.68 2.19
C ALA A 98 -6.55 5.69 3.72
N VAL A 99 -5.54 6.13 4.47
CA VAL A 99 -5.65 6.25 5.94
C VAL A 99 -6.57 7.40 6.35
N GLY A 100 -6.53 8.53 5.66
CA GLY A 100 -7.38 9.68 5.97
C GLY A 100 -8.88 9.37 5.84
N ILE A 101 -9.26 8.61 4.80
CA ILE A 101 -10.64 8.19 4.56
C ILE A 101 -11.15 7.23 5.65
N THR A 102 -10.28 6.38 6.20
CA THR A 102 -10.70 5.27 7.06
C THR A 102 -10.74 5.62 8.53
N LEU A 103 -10.32 6.83 8.91
CA LEU A 103 -10.30 7.36 10.28
C LEU A 103 -11.44 8.39 10.48
N PRO A 104 -12.70 7.94 10.60
CA PRO A 104 -13.80 8.86 10.89
C PRO A 104 -13.67 9.43 12.31
N GLU A 105 -14.25 10.61 12.54
CA GLU A 105 -14.47 11.19 13.87
C GLU A 105 -13.18 11.57 14.66
N MET A 106 -12.03 11.68 13.99
CA MET A 106 -10.80 12.21 14.59
C MET A 106 -10.65 13.72 14.36
N ASN A 107 -9.95 14.41 15.26
CA ASN A 107 -9.57 15.80 15.04
C ASN A 107 -8.66 15.90 13.79
N GLU A 108 -8.90 16.90 12.96
CA GLU A 108 -8.21 17.11 11.67
C GLU A 108 -6.68 16.99 11.76
N VAL A 109 -6.05 17.59 12.78
CA VAL A 109 -4.59 17.57 12.94
C VAL A 109 -4.09 16.14 13.13
N ALA A 110 -4.80 15.35 13.95
CA ALA A 110 -4.43 13.97 14.22
C ALA A 110 -4.70 13.06 13.01
N THR A 111 -5.82 13.28 12.30
CA THR A 111 -6.13 12.56 11.06
C THR A 111 -5.05 12.78 10.01
N TRP A 112 -4.66 14.04 9.75
CA TRP A 112 -3.61 14.34 8.78
C TRP A 112 -2.23 13.85 9.23
N ALA A 113 -1.90 13.95 10.52
CA ALA A 113 -0.64 13.41 11.04
C ALA A 113 -0.54 11.89 10.81
N LEU A 114 -1.58 11.12 11.17
CA LEU A 114 -1.61 9.67 10.95
C LEU A 114 -1.68 9.31 9.47
N ALA A 115 -2.48 10.03 8.69
CA ALA A 115 -2.58 9.83 7.25
C ALA A 115 -1.21 9.98 6.57
N ILE A 116 -0.48 11.04 6.87
CA ILE A 116 0.83 11.30 6.26
C ILE A 116 1.86 10.27 6.75
N ILE A 117 1.94 10.03 8.07
CA ILE A 117 2.98 9.18 8.65
C ILE A 117 2.69 7.69 8.40
N ALA A 118 1.51 7.22 8.78
CA ALA A 118 1.14 5.81 8.70
C ALA A 118 0.60 5.42 7.31
N GLY A 119 -0.05 6.33 6.60
CA GLY A 119 -0.51 6.09 5.24
C GLY A 119 0.59 6.36 4.22
N GLY A 120 0.97 7.63 4.09
CA GLY A 120 1.97 8.06 3.12
C GLY A 120 3.34 7.43 3.34
N GLY A 121 3.81 7.36 4.58
CA GLY A 121 5.08 6.72 4.93
C GLY A 121 5.11 5.23 4.57
N THR A 122 4.06 4.48 4.88
CA THR A 122 3.97 3.05 4.55
C THR A 122 3.94 2.81 3.04
N ALA A 123 3.10 3.56 2.31
CA ALA A 123 3.00 3.42 0.86
C ALA A 123 4.30 3.81 0.14
N ALA A 124 4.94 4.91 0.55
CA ALA A 124 6.20 5.37 -0.01
C ALA A 124 7.35 4.37 0.27
N ALA A 125 7.39 3.76 1.46
CA ALA A 125 8.39 2.75 1.80
C ALA A 125 8.26 1.50 0.91
N ILE A 126 7.04 1.00 0.69
CA ILE A 126 6.81 -0.17 -0.16
C ILE A 126 7.03 0.16 -1.64
N SER A 127 6.56 1.32 -2.10
CA SER A 127 6.78 1.76 -3.48
C SER A 127 8.26 2.01 -3.77
N GLY A 128 9.01 2.57 -2.81
CA GLY A 128 10.45 2.75 -2.94
C GLY A 128 11.22 1.43 -3.04
N THR A 129 10.84 0.42 -2.25
CA THR A 129 11.48 -0.91 -2.30
C THR A 129 11.18 -1.65 -3.60
N THR A 130 9.95 -1.55 -4.10
CA THR A 130 9.58 -2.16 -5.38
C THR A 130 10.21 -1.45 -6.58
N ALA A 131 10.28 -0.12 -6.57
CA ALA A 131 11.00 0.66 -7.57
C ALA A 131 12.49 0.27 -7.63
N ALA A 132 13.13 0.07 -6.47
CA ALA A 132 14.50 -0.43 -6.40
C ALA A 132 14.61 -1.86 -6.99
N ALA A 133 13.67 -2.74 -6.68
CA ALA A 133 13.64 -4.10 -7.24
C ALA A 133 13.49 -4.09 -8.78
N ARG A 134 12.64 -3.22 -9.32
CA ARG A 134 12.48 -3.03 -10.78
C ARG A 134 13.73 -2.44 -11.41
N ALA A 135 14.40 -1.47 -10.78
CA ALA A 135 15.67 -0.94 -11.27
C ALA A 135 16.76 -2.04 -11.38
N VAL A 136 16.87 -2.91 -10.37
CA VAL A 136 17.77 -4.06 -10.40
C VAL A 136 17.38 -5.05 -11.50
N SER A 137 16.09 -5.34 -11.65
CA SER A 137 15.57 -6.21 -12.71
C SER A 137 15.86 -5.65 -14.11
N THR A 138 15.61 -4.36 -14.35
CA THR A 138 15.89 -3.68 -15.62
C THR A 138 17.37 -3.77 -15.97
N THR A 139 18.27 -3.51 -15.02
CA THR A 139 19.72 -3.56 -15.26
C THR A 139 20.26 -4.97 -15.49
N THR A 140 19.68 -5.99 -14.86
CA THR A 140 20.17 -7.38 -14.94
C THR A 140 19.51 -8.22 -16.05
N THR A 141 18.28 -7.89 -16.44
CA THR A 141 17.48 -8.69 -17.40
C THR A 141 17.05 -7.90 -18.63
N ALA A 142 17.57 -6.69 -18.82
CA ALA A 142 17.13 -5.75 -19.86
C ALA A 142 15.59 -5.51 -19.86
N GLY A 143 14.99 -5.55 -18.67
CA GLY A 143 13.54 -5.31 -18.47
C GLY A 143 12.64 -6.53 -18.59
N ALA A 144 13.15 -7.70 -19.01
CA ALA A 144 12.34 -8.92 -19.13
C ALA A 144 11.80 -9.39 -17.76
N GLY A 145 12.56 -9.19 -16.68
CA GLY A 145 12.16 -9.54 -15.32
C GLY A 145 11.06 -8.64 -14.74
N ASN A 146 10.84 -7.45 -15.30
CA ASN A 146 9.85 -6.50 -14.79
C ASN A 146 8.44 -7.08 -14.89
N PHE A 147 8.17 -7.94 -15.88
CA PHE A 147 6.91 -8.65 -16.01
C PHE A 147 6.54 -9.44 -14.73
N LEU A 148 7.51 -10.18 -14.17
CA LEU A 148 7.30 -10.98 -12.96
C LEU A 148 7.11 -10.10 -11.73
N VAL A 149 7.94 -9.06 -11.60
CA VAL A 149 7.81 -8.09 -10.48
C VAL A 149 6.45 -7.42 -10.52
N ASN A 150 6.04 -6.92 -11.68
CA ASN A 150 4.77 -6.25 -11.90
C ASN A 150 3.54 -7.14 -11.63
N THR A 151 3.63 -8.41 -12.02
CA THR A 151 2.60 -9.41 -11.72
C THR A 151 2.51 -9.64 -10.21
N GLY A 152 3.66 -9.78 -9.54
CA GLY A 152 3.74 -9.93 -8.09
C GLY A 152 3.19 -8.72 -7.33
N GLU A 153 3.48 -7.51 -7.78
CA GLU A 153 2.95 -6.26 -7.23
C GLU A 153 1.42 -6.19 -7.35
N THR A 154 0.88 -6.51 -8.53
CA THR A 154 -0.56 -6.53 -8.77
C THR A 154 -1.26 -7.54 -7.88
N PHE A 155 -0.73 -8.77 -7.82
CA PHE A 155 -1.27 -9.82 -6.97
C PHE A 155 -1.22 -9.44 -5.49
N SER A 156 -0.08 -8.91 -5.03
CA SER A 156 0.10 -8.45 -3.64
C SER A 156 -0.88 -7.34 -3.29
N SER A 157 -1.08 -6.37 -4.19
CA SER A 157 -2.03 -5.28 -3.98
C SER A 157 -3.48 -5.77 -3.90
N ILE A 158 -3.90 -6.70 -4.78
CA ILE A 158 -5.23 -7.31 -4.72
C ILE A 158 -5.44 -8.03 -3.39
N VAL A 159 -4.51 -8.91 -3.02
CA VAL A 159 -4.61 -9.72 -1.80
C VAL A 159 -4.63 -8.82 -0.56
N LEU A 160 -3.73 -7.84 -0.47
CA LEU A 160 -3.66 -6.92 0.66
C LEU A 160 -4.89 -6.02 0.74
N SER A 161 -5.39 -5.50 -0.39
CA SER A 161 -6.60 -4.66 -0.39
C SER A 161 -7.82 -5.42 0.11
N ILE A 162 -8.03 -6.64 -0.40
CA ILE A 162 -9.14 -7.50 0.02
C ILE A 162 -8.98 -7.88 1.50
N THR A 163 -7.77 -8.27 1.92
CA THR A 163 -7.51 -8.66 3.32
C THR A 163 -7.69 -7.49 4.28
N ALA A 164 -7.23 -6.30 3.92
CA ALA A 164 -7.39 -5.09 4.73
C ALA A 164 -8.87 -4.76 4.97
N ILE A 165 -9.71 -4.96 3.95
CA ILE A 165 -11.14 -4.64 4.03
C ILE A 165 -11.95 -5.75 4.72
N VAL A 166 -11.75 -7.01 4.35
CA VAL A 166 -12.58 -8.13 4.86
C VAL A 166 -12.13 -8.55 6.27
N LEU A 167 -10.85 -8.36 6.59
CA LEU A 167 -10.19 -9.01 7.71
C LEU A 167 -9.20 -8.05 8.39
N ALA A 168 -9.56 -6.80 8.70
CA ALA A 168 -8.67 -5.86 9.41
C ALA A 168 -7.90 -6.49 10.61
N PRO A 169 -8.47 -7.41 11.43
CA PRO A 169 -7.69 -8.16 12.43
C PRO A 169 -6.73 -9.23 11.86
N LEU A 170 -7.08 -9.93 10.78
CA LEU A 170 -6.20 -10.94 10.15
C LEU A 170 -5.07 -10.27 9.35
N ALA A 171 -5.33 -9.10 8.76
CA ALA A 171 -4.34 -8.24 8.13
C ALA A 171 -3.23 -7.86 9.13
N PHE A 172 -3.60 -7.55 10.38
CA PHE A 172 -2.64 -7.31 11.47
C PHE A 172 -1.73 -8.52 11.72
N ILE A 173 -2.30 -9.74 11.80
CA ILE A 173 -1.52 -10.97 11.97
C ILE A 173 -0.58 -11.19 10.77
N PHE A 174 -1.06 -10.90 9.56
CA PHE A 174 -0.27 -11.03 8.32
C PHE A 174 0.88 -10.03 8.27
N VAL A 175 0.65 -8.77 8.67
CA VAL A 175 1.69 -7.75 8.77
C VAL A 175 2.72 -8.14 9.83
N LEU A 176 2.30 -8.60 11.00
CA LEU A 176 3.22 -9.12 12.03
C LEU A 176 4.05 -10.30 11.51
N PHE A 177 3.44 -11.19 10.74
CA PHE A 177 4.12 -12.31 10.11
C PHE A 177 5.17 -11.83 9.08
N ILE A 178 4.82 -10.89 8.19
CA ILE A 178 5.76 -10.31 7.23
C ILE A 178 6.91 -9.60 7.96
N LEU A 179 6.62 -8.77 8.97
CA LEU A 179 7.64 -8.10 9.78
C LEU A 179 8.56 -9.11 10.48
N TYR A 180 8.00 -10.20 11.01
CA TYR A 180 8.78 -11.29 11.60
C TYR A 180 9.71 -11.96 10.58
N VAL A 181 9.20 -12.26 9.37
CA VAL A 181 10.00 -12.84 8.28
C VAL A 181 11.11 -11.88 7.85
N CYS A 182 10.81 -10.59 7.66
CA CYS A 182 11.78 -9.55 7.35
C CYS A 182 12.85 -9.43 8.43
N TYR A 183 12.46 -9.42 9.71
CA TYR A 183 13.39 -9.43 10.85
C TYR A 183 14.28 -10.67 10.84
N ARG A 184 13.71 -11.85 10.58
CA ARG A 184 14.48 -13.10 10.50
C ARG A 184 15.46 -13.09 9.33
N ALA A 185 15.04 -12.58 8.18
CA ALA A 185 15.86 -12.45 6.98
C ALA A 185 17.04 -11.49 7.23
N TYR A 186 16.76 -10.31 7.79
CA TYR A 186 17.78 -9.33 8.20
C TYR A 186 18.80 -9.95 9.15
N LYS A 187 18.34 -10.63 10.21
CA LYS A 187 19.22 -11.29 11.19
C LYS A 187 20.04 -12.43 10.57
N SER A 188 19.48 -13.14 9.58
CA SER A 188 20.20 -14.20 8.86
C SER A 188 21.26 -13.65 7.89
N VAL A 189 21.06 -12.46 7.33
CA VAL A 189 22.07 -11.77 6.51
C VAL A 189 23.18 -11.18 7.38
N GLN A 190 22.83 -10.57 8.51
CA GLN A 190 23.82 -10.00 9.45
C GLN A 190 24.75 -11.09 10.01
N LYS A 191 24.21 -12.25 10.40
CA LYS A 191 25.01 -13.41 10.84
C LYS A 191 26.00 -13.93 9.79
N LYS A 192 25.63 -13.89 8.50
CA LYS A 192 26.53 -14.32 7.41
C LYS A 192 27.62 -13.28 7.16
N GLY A 193 27.31 -11.99 7.26
CA GLY A 193 28.30 -10.91 7.17
C GLY A 193 29.35 -10.99 8.27
N ASP A 194 28.91 -11.22 9.52
CA ASP A 194 29.82 -11.36 10.66
C ASP A 194 30.72 -12.60 10.56
N GLN A 195 30.25 -13.69 9.93
CA GLN A 195 31.03 -14.91 9.70
C GLN A 195 32.11 -14.74 8.63
N LEU A 196 31.82 -14.03 7.54
CA LEU A 196 32.78 -13.77 6.47
C LEU A 196 33.91 -12.84 6.93
N LEU A 197 33.59 -11.83 7.74
CA LEU A 197 34.59 -10.95 8.34
C LEU A 197 35.49 -11.65 9.37
N ALA A 198 35.01 -12.74 9.97
CA ALA A 198 35.79 -13.54 10.92
C ALA A 198 36.68 -14.61 10.25
N GLU A 199 36.39 -14.99 9.00
CA GLU A 199 37.27 -15.87 8.20
C GLU A 199 38.40 -15.10 7.50
N GLU A 200 38.28 -13.78 7.32
CA GLU A 200 39.32 -12.92 6.73
C GLU A 200 40.34 -12.36 7.75
N LEU A 201 40.15 -12.58 9.06
CA LEU A 201 41.05 -12.17 10.15
C LEU A 201 41.85 -13.34 10.74
#